data_AF-A0A8H6VTE7-F1
#
_entry.id   AF-A0A8H6VTE7-F1
#
_cell.length_a   1.000
_cell.length_b   1.000
_cell.length_c   1.000
_cell.angle_alpha   90.00
_cell.angle_beta   90.00
_cell.angle_gamma   90.00
#
_symmetry.space_group_name_H-M   'P 1'
#
loop_
_entity.id
_entity.type
_entity.pdbx_description
1 polymer ?
#
loop_
_entity_poly.entity_id
_entity_poly.type
_entity_poly.pdbx_seq_one_letter_code
_entity_poly.pdbx_strand_id
1 'polypeptide(L)'
;MPVVSPSAACLSVLSRSQLRPLSTGRIATTLFTIRRGFLPLPKRVYSTETPLPTNLKILHNKLNDAVADITLPNGAVCTLRHLRLPRNATASEPSTACLVWGDTKEALDENEFELKPLLVPTESGMYRIGPSPVAGKGMFAARDIKRGETIVVERPFFLTPASQPPDAPQDWEEMQSWPWNTLQPMTIEASEFFVSEYLTEEERQQLFALDSTDGSLYQIMSQNAVLALAELPGRYSAPHKALCRDISRINHSCLPNVQFSWNAKSFAVAIHALRPIEKDEELFHAYGIGLTLQARSTRQEFLDNQYSFRCACPACSLPDDTSAIDDAERENIRDLFTNDLDLPELQAVADSEPRKIERDPAIERWLADPTLPDDYIVAQSTDILRRMEDVGIDVLEIRLLHYNRLYEAFEALGDSDGVKYWANRYLEFRDHPALDSDPELEEMKRALNKPERGKGWGARRR
;
A
#
# COMPACT_ATOMS: atom_id res chain seq x y z
N MET A 1 32.28 40.84 9.57
CA MET A 1 32.18 39.70 8.63
C MET A 1 31.27 38.66 9.26
N PRO A 2 30.03 38.49 8.79
CA PRO A 2 29.26 37.28 9.03
C PRO A 2 29.43 36.31 7.86
N VAL A 3 29.59 35.04 8.21
CA VAL A 3 29.78 33.90 7.30
C VAL A 3 28.44 33.57 6.66
N VAL A 4 28.46 33.46 5.33
CA VAL A 4 27.35 33.14 4.44
C VAL A 4 27.00 31.64 4.58
N SER A 5 25.74 31.31 4.88
CA SER A 5 25.20 29.96 4.74
C SER A 5 24.74 29.73 3.29
N PRO A 6 24.99 28.56 2.66
CA PRO A 6 24.56 28.32 1.29
C PRO A 6 23.06 28.04 1.19
N SER A 7 22.46 28.81 0.29
CA SER A 7 21.17 28.73 -0.40
C SER A 7 20.33 27.46 -0.30
N ALA A 8 19.04 27.70 -0.02
CA ALA A 8 17.90 26.97 -0.54
C ALA A 8 18.08 26.61 -2.02
N ALA A 9 18.08 25.32 -2.33
CA ALA A 9 18.01 24.82 -3.70
C ALA A 9 16.60 24.27 -3.96
N CYS A 10 15.90 24.98 -4.84
CA CYS A 10 14.72 24.61 -5.61
C CYS A 10 14.40 23.09 -5.64
N LEU A 11 13.29 22.69 -5.02
CA LEU A 11 12.53 21.52 -5.48
C LEU A 11 11.53 22.03 -6.51
N SER A 12 11.99 22.14 -7.76
CA SER A 12 11.13 22.40 -8.90
C SER A 12 10.21 21.20 -9.12
N VAL A 13 8.92 21.50 -9.05
CA VAL A 13 7.77 20.76 -9.55
C VAL A 13 8.11 19.91 -10.79
N LEU A 14 8.15 18.59 -10.62
CA LEU A 14 8.03 17.66 -11.74
C LEU A 14 6.56 17.55 -12.12
N SER A 15 6.11 18.42 -13.02
CA SER A 15 4.98 18.08 -13.89
C SER A 15 5.48 17.05 -14.90
N ARG A 16 4.84 15.88 -15.00
CA ARG A 16 4.42 15.25 -16.27
C ARG A 16 4.01 13.79 -16.06
N SER A 17 2.79 13.55 -16.51
CA SER A 17 2.26 12.30 -17.07
C SER A 17 3.32 11.37 -17.66
N GLN A 18 3.44 10.18 -17.08
CA GLN A 18 3.43 8.87 -17.74
C GLN A 18 3.62 7.79 -16.66
N LEU A 19 2.75 6.78 -16.69
CA LEU A 19 2.70 5.65 -15.77
C LEU A 19 4.11 5.08 -15.52
N ARG A 20 4.61 5.23 -14.29
CA ARG A 20 5.71 4.38 -13.80
C ARG A 20 5.19 2.93 -13.77
N PRO A 21 5.99 1.92 -14.15
CA PRO A 21 5.59 0.54 -13.88
C PRO A 21 5.30 0.41 -12.38
N LEU A 22 4.12 -0.13 -12.03
CA LEU A 22 3.63 -0.21 -10.65
C LEU A 22 4.61 -0.92 -9.68
N SER A 23 5.51 -1.76 -10.22
CA SER A 23 6.59 -2.42 -9.48
C SER A 23 7.65 -1.45 -8.94
N THR A 24 8.00 -0.37 -9.66
CA THR A 24 8.98 0.62 -9.18
C THR A 24 8.37 1.69 -8.28
N GLY A 25 7.07 1.99 -8.43
CA GLY A 25 6.35 2.92 -7.56
C GLY A 25 6.20 2.43 -6.12
N ARG A 26 5.76 1.18 -5.91
CA ARG A 26 5.60 0.62 -4.56
C ARG A 26 6.95 0.34 -3.87
N ILE A 27 7.97 -0.08 -4.60
CA ILE A 27 9.33 -0.21 -4.06
C ILE A 27 9.86 1.16 -3.62
N ALA A 28 9.69 2.21 -4.44
CA ALA A 28 10.09 3.57 -4.09
C ALA A 28 9.31 4.13 -2.89
N THR A 29 8.00 3.90 -2.79
CA THR A 29 7.18 4.32 -1.65
C THR A 29 7.55 3.55 -0.38
N THR A 30 7.76 2.24 -0.47
CA THR A 30 8.23 1.40 0.66
C THR A 30 9.62 1.86 1.13
N LEU A 31 10.55 2.09 0.21
CA LEU A 31 11.86 2.67 0.48
C LEU A 31 11.76 4.05 1.15
N PHE A 32 10.91 4.94 0.63
CA PHE A 32 10.73 6.28 1.17
C PHE A 32 10.21 6.25 2.61
N THR A 33 9.22 5.38 2.90
CA THR A 33 8.69 5.20 4.26
C THR A 33 9.72 4.58 5.19
N ILE A 34 10.48 3.58 4.72
CA ILE A 34 11.56 2.96 5.49
C ILE A 34 12.66 3.99 5.85
N ARG A 35 13.04 4.85 4.90
CA ARG A 35 14.16 5.82 5.07
C ARG A 35 13.86 7.01 5.97
N ARG A 36 12.65 7.57 5.91
CA ARG A 36 12.31 8.75 6.74
C ARG A 36 12.01 8.42 8.20
N GLY A 37 11.83 7.13 8.51
CA GLY A 37 11.16 6.72 9.74
C GLY A 37 9.69 7.16 9.71
N PHE A 38 8.86 6.48 10.49
CA PHE A 38 7.49 6.93 10.69
C PHE A 38 7.53 8.28 11.42
N LEU A 39 7.24 9.38 10.73
CA LEU A 39 6.89 10.62 11.42
C LEU A 39 5.53 10.37 12.07
N PRO A 40 5.42 10.29 13.42
CA PRO A 40 4.14 10.15 14.06
C PRO A 40 3.29 11.36 13.68
N LEU A 41 2.11 11.13 13.10
CA LEU A 41 1.11 12.19 13.06
C LEU A 41 0.79 12.51 14.52
N PRO A 42 0.93 13.78 14.97
CA PRO A 42 0.68 14.13 16.36
C PRO A 42 -0.73 13.69 16.77
N LYS A 43 -0.89 13.14 17.98
CA LYS A 43 -2.21 12.84 18.57
C LYS A 43 -3.03 14.13 18.56
N ARG A 44 -3.98 14.24 17.63
CA ARG A 44 -4.86 15.42 17.52
C ARG A 44 -6.04 15.26 18.46
N VAL A 45 -6.05 16.07 19.50
CA VAL A 45 -7.23 16.27 20.36
C VAL A 45 -8.10 17.31 19.65
N TYR A 46 -9.26 16.89 19.15
CA TYR A 46 -10.27 17.83 18.68
C TYR A 46 -11.41 17.95 19.70
N SER A 47 -11.74 19.20 20.01
CA SER A 47 -12.98 19.58 20.66
C SER A 47 -14.11 19.54 19.63
N THR A 48 -15.23 18.92 19.98
CA THR A 48 -16.45 18.81 19.17
C THR A 48 -17.22 20.14 19.00
N GLU A 49 -16.69 21.27 19.51
CA GLU A 49 -17.42 22.54 19.61
C GLU A 49 -16.92 23.65 18.68
N THR A 50 -16.16 23.34 17.62
CA THR A 50 -15.72 24.39 16.67
C THR A 50 -16.81 24.61 15.61
N PRO A 51 -17.41 25.81 15.50
CA PRO A 51 -18.44 26.07 14.50
C PRO A 51 -17.91 25.85 13.08
N LEU A 52 -18.78 25.33 12.21
CA LEU A 52 -18.45 25.07 10.81
C LEU A 52 -17.92 26.34 10.12
N PRO A 53 -16.78 26.29 9.43
CA PRO A 53 -16.32 27.40 8.62
C PRO A 53 -17.38 27.70 7.54
N THR A 54 -17.62 28.98 7.25
CA THR A 54 -18.54 29.51 6.21
C THR A 54 -18.23 29.05 4.77
N ASN A 55 -17.34 28.09 4.61
CA ASN A 55 -16.64 27.77 3.38
C ASN A 55 -17.12 26.44 2.77
N LEU A 56 -18.01 25.70 3.45
CA LEU A 56 -18.61 24.46 2.94
C LEU A 56 -19.98 24.75 2.33
N LYS A 57 -20.22 24.22 1.14
CA LYS A 57 -21.51 24.24 0.48
C LYS A 57 -21.90 22.83 0.06
N ILE A 58 -22.80 22.20 0.80
CA ILE A 58 -23.39 20.92 0.39
C ILE A 58 -24.18 21.11 -0.91
N LEU A 59 -23.92 20.24 -1.88
CA LEU A 59 -24.56 20.27 -3.19
C LEU A 59 -25.68 19.23 -3.21
N HIS A 60 -26.93 19.69 -3.12
CA HIS A 60 -28.10 18.80 -3.21
C HIS A 60 -28.42 18.33 -4.65
N ASN A 61 -27.52 18.58 -5.61
CA ASN A 61 -27.76 18.25 -7.01
C ASN A 61 -27.20 16.85 -7.35
N LYS A 62 -28.09 15.90 -7.63
CA LYS A 62 -27.73 14.53 -8.06
C LYS A 62 -27.13 14.47 -9.47
N LEU A 63 -27.09 15.59 -10.21
CA LEU A 63 -26.47 15.67 -11.53
C LEU A 63 -24.95 15.87 -11.38
N ASN A 64 -24.16 14.98 -12.00
CA ASN A 64 -22.69 15.02 -12.12
C ASN A 64 -21.87 14.58 -10.89
N ASP A 65 -22.46 13.75 -10.04
CA ASP A 65 -21.79 13.06 -8.93
C ASP A 65 -21.16 14.00 -7.86
N ALA A 66 -21.49 15.29 -7.85
CA ALA A 66 -20.97 16.26 -6.89
C ALA A 66 -21.72 16.18 -5.55
N VAL A 67 -20.98 16.25 -4.44
CA VAL A 67 -21.48 16.07 -3.07
C VAL A 67 -21.41 17.38 -2.29
N ALA A 68 -20.28 18.08 -2.37
CA ALA A 68 -20.08 19.36 -1.70
C ALA A 68 -19.01 20.19 -2.40
N ASP A 69 -19.08 21.51 -2.28
CA ASP A 69 -18.02 22.44 -2.62
C ASP A 69 -17.36 22.94 -1.33
N ILE A 70 -16.04 22.90 -1.28
CA ILE A 70 -15.21 23.41 -0.19
C ILE A 70 -14.38 24.57 -0.73
N THR A 71 -14.67 25.79 -0.29
CA THR A 71 -13.85 26.96 -0.60
C THR A 71 -12.62 27.00 0.30
N LEU A 72 -11.43 26.90 -0.28
CA LEU A 72 -10.16 27.06 0.41
C LEU A 72 -9.91 28.53 0.80
N PRO A 73 -9.08 28.80 1.83
CA PRO A 73 -8.65 30.14 2.21
C PRO A 73 -8.03 30.99 1.08
N ASN A 74 -7.43 30.37 0.07
CA ASN A 74 -6.91 31.06 -1.12
C ASN A 74 -8.00 31.35 -2.19
N GLY A 75 -9.26 31.06 -1.89
CA GLY A 75 -10.42 31.26 -2.77
C GLY A 75 -10.66 30.14 -3.77
N ALA A 76 -9.79 29.12 -3.86
CA ALA A 76 -10.01 27.98 -4.72
C ALA A 76 -11.17 27.11 -4.20
N VAL A 77 -12.03 26.62 -5.08
CA VAL A 77 -13.13 25.71 -4.70
C VAL A 77 -12.73 24.27 -5.01
N CYS A 78 -12.84 23.42 -4.01
CA CYS A 78 -12.69 21.98 -4.13
C CYS A 78 -14.06 21.32 -4.13
N THR A 79 -14.47 20.77 -5.26
CA THR A 79 -15.70 19.98 -5.33
C THR A 79 -15.41 18.55 -4.90
N LEU A 80 -15.93 18.16 -3.75
CA LEU A 80 -16.06 16.78 -3.34
C LEU A 80 -17.06 16.06 -4.23
N ARG A 81 -16.63 14.95 -4.81
CA ARG A 81 -17.43 14.12 -5.72
C ARG A 81 -17.58 12.74 -5.10
N HIS A 82 -18.66 12.05 -5.42
CA HIS A 82 -18.74 10.61 -5.18
C HIS A 82 -18.45 9.86 -6.48
N LEU A 83 -18.01 8.61 -6.38
CA LEU A 83 -17.83 7.75 -7.54
C LEU A 83 -18.82 6.59 -7.41
N ARG A 84 -20.04 6.74 -7.94
CA ARG A 84 -21.03 5.67 -7.89
C ARG A 84 -20.78 4.67 -9.01
N LEU A 85 -20.05 3.62 -8.68
CA LEU A 85 -19.51 2.70 -9.67
C LEU A 85 -19.87 1.24 -9.33
N PRO A 86 -20.59 0.52 -10.21
CA PRO A 86 -21.25 1.00 -11.43
C PRO A 86 -22.57 1.75 -11.12
N ARG A 87 -23.04 2.60 -12.04
CA ARG A 87 -24.39 3.22 -11.97
C ARG A 87 -25.52 2.19 -11.87
N ASN A 88 -25.23 0.93 -12.23
CA ASN A 88 -26.07 -0.27 -12.10
C ASN A 88 -25.39 -1.32 -11.21
N ALA A 89 -24.96 -0.97 -10.00
CA ALA A 89 -24.50 -1.95 -9.02
C ALA A 89 -25.54 -3.06 -8.91
N THR A 90 -25.13 -4.30 -9.15
CA THR A 90 -25.95 -5.45 -8.73
C THR A 90 -26.13 -5.37 -7.21
N ALA A 91 -27.21 -5.93 -6.67
CA ALA A 91 -27.60 -5.79 -5.26
C ALA A 91 -26.54 -6.21 -4.21
N SER A 92 -25.36 -6.71 -4.63
CA SER A 92 -24.29 -7.22 -3.77
C SER A 92 -23.06 -6.31 -3.63
N GLU A 93 -22.95 -5.19 -4.36
CA GLU A 93 -21.75 -4.33 -4.33
C GLU A 93 -22.04 -2.92 -3.78
N PRO A 94 -21.27 -2.42 -2.78
CA PRO A 94 -21.52 -1.11 -2.21
C PRO A 94 -21.09 0.03 -3.13
N SER A 95 -21.70 1.21 -2.95
CA SER A 95 -21.25 2.44 -3.61
C SER A 95 -20.01 3.01 -2.91
N THR A 96 -18.97 3.38 -3.67
CA THR A 96 -17.75 3.99 -3.13
C THR A 96 -17.81 5.52 -3.14
N ALA A 97 -17.70 6.15 -1.98
CA ALA A 97 -17.32 7.56 -1.91
C ALA A 97 -15.81 7.69 -2.11
N CYS A 98 -15.40 8.49 -3.08
CA CYS A 98 -14.02 8.91 -3.20
C CYS A 98 -14.00 10.43 -3.12
N LEU A 99 -13.76 10.95 -1.93
CA LEU A 99 -13.72 12.39 -1.69
C LEU A 99 -12.39 12.92 -2.24
N VAL A 100 -12.44 13.32 -3.52
CA VAL A 100 -11.28 13.80 -4.26
C VAL A 100 -11.44 15.27 -4.65
N TRP A 101 -10.30 15.90 -4.91
CA TRP A 101 -10.24 17.24 -5.49
C TRP A 101 -10.77 17.22 -6.93
N GLY A 102 -11.30 18.36 -7.39
CA GLY A 102 -11.89 18.48 -8.74
C GLY A 102 -10.94 18.06 -9.85
N ASP A 103 -9.67 18.46 -9.76
CA ASP A 103 -8.60 18.09 -10.71
C ASP A 103 -8.26 16.60 -10.72
N THR A 104 -8.39 15.91 -9.58
CA THR A 104 -8.18 14.47 -9.45
C THR A 104 -9.31 13.72 -10.15
N LYS A 105 -10.55 14.20 -10.01
CA LYS A 105 -11.67 13.65 -10.77
C LYS A 105 -11.53 13.93 -12.26
N GLU A 106 -11.19 15.15 -12.65
CA GLU A 106 -10.96 15.50 -14.06
C GLU A 106 -9.90 14.59 -14.67
N ALA A 107 -8.79 14.36 -13.97
CA ALA A 107 -7.76 13.42 -14.41
C ALA A 107 -8.26 11.96 -14.49
N LEU A 108 -9.11 11.51 -13.56
CA LEU A 108 -9.73 10.17 -13.65
C LEU A 108 -10.69 10.06 -14.84
N ASP A 109 -11.51 11.10 -15.09
CA ASP A 109 -12.47 11.15 -16.19
C ASP A 109 -11.75 11.25 -17.56
N GLU A 110 -10.67 12.02 -17.66
CA GLU A 110 -9.83 12.18 -18.86
C GLU A 110 -9.08 10.91 -19.27
N ASN A 111 -8.78 10.01 -18.31
CA ASN A 111 -8.14 8.73 -18.59
C ASN A 111 -9.12 7.65 -19.10
N GLU A 112 -10.33 8.04 -19.54
CA GLU A 112 -11.40 7.15 -20.03
C GLU A 112 -11.61 5.94 -19.10
N PHE A 113 -11.69 6.21 -17.80
CA PHE A 113 -11.81 5.18 -16.79
C PHE A 113 -13.09 4.35 -16.96
N GLU A 114 -12.98 3.23 -17.65
CA GLU A 114 -14.07 2.29 -17.82
C GLU A 114 -14.06 1.27 -16.68
N LEU A 115 -15.06 1.35 -15.80
CA LEU A 115 -15.20 0.40 -14.70
C LEU A 115 -15.52 -0.97 -15.21
N LYS A 116 -14.61 -1.88 -14.90
CA LYS A 116 -14.89 -3.30 -15.01
C LYS A 116 -15.72 -3.71 -13.79
N PRO A 117 -16.79 -4.50 -13.97
CA PRO A 117 -17.41 -5.24 -12.87
C PRO A 117 -16.31 -5.93 -12.04
N LEU A 118 -16.48 -6.05 -10.72
CA LEU A 118 -15.60 -6.97 -9.99
C LEU A 118 -15.82 -8.34 -10.64
N LEU A 119 -14.74 -9.04 -10.99
CA LEU A 119 -14.82 -10.38 -11.55
C LEU A 119 -15.28 -11.33 -10.44
N VAL A 120 -16.58 -11.31 -10.16
CA VAL A 120 -17.29 -12.05 -9.11
C VAL A 120 -16.75 -11.74 -7.70
N PRO A 121 -17.59 -11.32 -6.73
CA PRO A 121 -17.13 -11.18 -5.37
C PRO A 121 -16.53 -12.51 -4.92
N THR A 122 -15.27 -12.45 -4.49
CA THR A 122 -14.50 -13.56 -3.93
C THR A 122 -15.39 -14.46 -3.12
N GLU A 123 -15.37 -15.75 -3.46
CA GLU A 123 -16.38 -16.72 -3.06
C GLU A 123 -16.69 -16.61 -1.56
N SER A 124 -17.98 -16.65 -1.20
CA SER A 124 -18.48 -16.63 0.18
C SER A 124 -17.89 -17.72 1.09
N GLY A 125 -17.06 -18.62 0.57
CA GLY A 125 -16.37 -19.69 1.29
C GLY A 125 -14.88 -19.47 1.54
N MET A 126 -14.29 -18.31 1.19
CA MET A 126 -12.87 -18.05 1.44
C MET A 126 -12.59 -17.67 2.89
N TYR A 127 -13.48 -16.87 3.49
CA TYR A 127 -13.30 -16.35 4.83
C TYR A 127 -14.62 -16.27 5.60
N ARG A 128 -14.51 -16.15 6.92
CA ARG A 128 -15.61 -15.84 7.84
C ARG A 128 -15.21 -14.69 8.76
N ILE A 129 -16.17 -13.85 9.12
CA ILE A 129 -15.98 -12.81 10.14
C ILE A 129 -16.55 -13.31 11.46
N GLY A 130 -15.81 -13.15 12.55
CA GLY A 130 -16.26 -13.56 13.88
C GLY A 130 -15.49 -12.87 15.00
N PRO A 131 -15.81 -13.16 16.27
CA PRO A 131 -15.06 -12.67 17.42
C PRO A 131 -13.58 -13.06 17.31
N SER A 132 -12.69 -12.09 17.51
CA SER A 132 -11.24 -12.31 17.52
C SER A 132 -10.72 -12.44 18.96
N PRO A 133 -9.80 -13.37 19.24
CA PRO A 133 -9.08 -13.41 20.50
C PRO A 133 -8.12 -12.23 20.66
N VAL A 134 -7.81 -11.49 19.58
CA VAL A 134 -6.89 -10.34 19.59
C VAL A 134 -7.66 -9.05 19.90
N ALA A 135 -8.65 -8.71 19.06
CA ALA A 135 -9.43 -7.49 19.21
C ALA A 135 -10.76 -7.59 18.46
N GLY A 136 -11.86 -7.24 19.14
CA GLY A 136 -13.18 -7.06 18.51
C GLY A 136 -13.58 -8.23 17.61
N LYS A 137 -13.81 -7.94 16.33
CA LYS A 137 -13.98 -8.95 15.29
C LYS A 137 -12.71 -9.12 14.47
N GLY A 138 -12.50 -10.33 13.96
CA GLY A 138 -11.45 -10.68 13.03
C GLY A 138 -12.00 -11.36 11.77
N MET A 139 -11.16 -11.43 10.75
CA MET A 139 -11.39 -12.22 9.55
C MET A 139 -10.61 -13.53 9.65
N PHE A 140 -11.24 -14.66 9.36
CA PHE A 140 -10.64 -15.99 9.48
C PHE A 140 -10.76 -16.76 8.18
N ALA A 141 -9.76 -17.56 7.84
CA ALA A 141 -9.82 -18.47 6.70
C ALA A 141 -10.93 -19.51 6.91
N ALA A 142 -11.82 -19.68 5.92
CA ALA A 142 -12.88 -20.68 5.98
C ALA A 142 -12.45 -22.05 5.40
N ARG A 143 -11.28 -22.09 4.75
CA ARG A 143 -10.57 -23.26 4.23
C ARG A 143 -9.07 -23.01 4.22
N ASP A 144 -8.29 -24.02 3.86
CA ASP A 144 -6.87 -23.83 3.56
C ASP A 144 -6.70 -22.90 2.34
N ILE A 145 -5.81 -21.91 2.45
CA ILE A 145 -5.53 -20.90 1.43
C ILE A 145 -4.06 -21.03 1.01
N LYS A 146 -3.80 -21.02 -0.28
CA LYS A 146 -2.44 -21.14 -0.82
C LYS A 146 -1.73 -19.79 -0.78
N ARG A 147 -0.40 -19.83 -0.71
CA ARG A 147 0.43 -18.63 -0.90
C ARG A 147 0.09 -17.93 -2.22
N GLY A 148 -0.03 -16.61 -2.17
CA GLY A 148 -0.35 -15.74 -3.29
C GLY A 148 -1.82 -15.76 -3.75
N GLU A 149 -2.66 -16.62 -3.16
CA GLU A 149 -4.08 -16.69 -3.50
C GLU A 149 -4.84 -15.44 -3.06
N THR A 150 -5.68 -14.91 -3.95
CA THR A 150 -6.60 -13.80 -3.66
C THR A 150 -7.74 -14.26 -2.75
N ILE A 151 -7.85 -13.67 -1.57
CA ILE A 151 -8.81 -14.04 -0.51
C ILE A 151 -10.10 -13.24 -0.62
N VAL A 152 -9.97 -11.92 -0.77
CA VAL A 152 -11.12 -11.04 -0.93
C VAL A 152 -10.77 -9.83 -1.82
N VAL A 153 -11.68 -9.44 -2.70
CA VAL A 153 -11.68 -8.22 -3.49
C VAL A 153 -12.93 -7.43 -3.14
N GLU A 154 -12.75 -6.20 -2.68
CA GLU A 154 -13.82 -5.37 -2.15
C GLU A 154 -13.69 -3.93 -2.64
N ARG A 155 -14.80 -3.31 -3.02
CA ARG A 155 -14.85 -1.87 -3.22
C ARG A 155 -15.04 -1.18 -1.86
N PRO A 156 -14.24 -0.16 -1.53
CA PRO A 156 -14.37 0.51 -0.24
C PRO A 156 -15.64 1.36 -0.17
N PHE A 157 -16.16 1.59 1.03
CA PHE A 157 -17.12 2.66 1.30
C PHE A 157 -16.50 4.03 1.06
N PHE A 158 -15.24 4.22 1.50
CA PHE A 158 -14.54 5.50 1.37
C PHE A 158 -13.10 5.33 0.89
N LEU A 159 -12.67 6.27 0.05
CA LEU A 159 -11.26 6.58 -0.17
C LEU A 159 -10.98 8.00 0.30
N THR A 160 -10.03 8.14 1.21
CA THR A 160 -9.62 9.43 1.79
C THR A 160 -8.11 9.61 1.70
N PRO A 161 -7.59 10.84 1.54
CA PRO A 161 -6.15 11.06 1.56
C PRO A 161 -5.51 10.60 2.88
N ALA A 162 -4.39 9.86 2.79
CA ALA A 162 -3.66 9.31 3.92
C ALA A 162 -2.59 10.25 4.48
N SER A 163 -2.16 11.21 3.67
CA SER A 163 -1.16 12.21 4.03
C SER A 163 -1.61 13.60 3.63
N GLN A 164 -0.90 14.58 4.17
CA GLN A 164 -1.07 15.98 3.78
C GLN A 164 -0.66 16.19 2.31
N PRO A 165 -1.18 17.24 1.65
CA PRO A 165 -0.71 17.68 0.35
C PRO A 165 0.82 17.87 0.30
N PRO A 166 1.47 17.66 -0.85
CA PRO A 166 2.89 18.01 -1.02
C PRO A 166 3.20 19.50 -0.78
N ASP A 167 2.26 20.40 -1.02
CA ASP A 167 2.37 21.84 -0.77
C ASP A 167 1.96 22.24 0.67
N ALA A 168 1.68 21.27 1.55
CA ALA A 168 1.43 21.56 2.96
C ALA A 168 2.70 22.14 3.62
N PRO A 169 2.57 23.26 4.37
CA PRO A 169 3.65 23.82 5.15
C PRO A 169 4.23 22.77 6.11
N GLN A 170 5.56 22.70 6.16
CA GLN A 170 6.26 21.86 7.13
C GLN A 170 6.38 22.56 8.49
N ASP A 171 6.30 23.89 8.50
CA ASP A 171 6.30 24.68 9.72
C ASP A 171 4.97 24.52 10.48
N TRP A 172 5.05 24.29 11.78
CA TRP A 172 3.89 24.00 12.61
C TRP A 172 2.94 25.20 12.74
N GLU A 173 3.45 26.42 12.82
CA GLU A 173 2.62 27.63 12.95
C GLU A 173 1.92 27.94 11.63
N GLU A 174 2.62 27.84 10.50
CA GLU A 174 2.00 27.94 9.18
C GLU A 174 0.96 26.83 8.98
N MET A 175 1.25 25.61 9.43
CA MET A 175 0.35 24.47 9.34
C MET A 175 -0.92 24.63 10.19
N GLN A 176 -0.87 25.36 11.31
CA GLN A 176 -2.08 25.68 12.08
C GLN A 176 -3.04 26.55 11.28
N SER A 177 -2.51 27.46 10.49
CA SER A 177 -3.28 28.33 9.58
C SER A 177 -3.59 27.69 8.22
N TRP A 178 -2.97 26.54 7.91
CA TRP A 178 -3.12 25.87 6.63
C TRP A 178 -4.53 25.26 6.49
N PRO A 179 -5.10 25.24 5.28
CA PRO A 179 -6.48 24.78 5.06
C PRO A 179 -6.74 23.35 5.51
N TRP A 180 -5.71 22.52 5.69
CA TRP A 180 -5.85 21.11 6.09
C TRP A 180 -6.68 20.91 7.37
N ASN A 181 -6.48 21.76 8.38
CA ASN A 181 -7.27 21.67 9.63
C ASN A 181 -8.73 22.03 9.43
N THR A 182 -9.02 22.87 8.44
CA THR A 182 -10.37 23.27 8.02
C THR A 182 -11.00 22.20 7.12
N LEU A 183 -10.20 21.53 6.28
CA LEU A 183 -10.63 20.52 5.32
C LEU A 183 -11.09 19.23 5.99
N GLN A 184 -10.45 18.82 7.09
CA GLN A 184 -10.76 17.55 7.74
C GLN A 184 -12.20 17.52 8.30
N PRO A 185 -12.69 18.51 9.09
CA PRO A 185 -14.09 18.58 9.50
C PRO A 185 -15.07 18.62 8.32
N MET A 186 -14.75 19.38 7.28
CA MET A 186 -15.58 19.47 6.06
C MET A 186 -15.65 18.13 5.31
N THR A 187 -14.57 17.36 5.32
CA THR A 187 -14.52 16.01 4.74
C THR A 187 -15.40 15.05 5.54
N ILE A 188 -15.44 15.18 6.86
CA ILE A 188 -16.34 14.39 7.72
C ILE A 188 -17.79 14.74 7.46
N GLU A 189 -18.16 16.02 7.44
CA GLU A 189 -19.54 16.43 7.17
C GLU A 189 -20.01 16.01 5.76
N ALA A 190 -19.14 16.15 4.75
CA ALA A 190 -19.44 15.63 3.41
C ALA A 190 -19.56 14.09 3.39
N SER A 191 -18.80 13.39 4.22
CA SER A 191 -18.92 11.93 4.39
C SER A 191 -20.25 11.58 5.06
N GLU A 192 -20.68 12.31 6.08
CA GLU A 192 -21.97 12.11 6.75
C GLU A 192 -23.13 12.32 5.78
N PHE A 193 -23.10 13.38 4.98
CA PHE A 193 -24.08 13.61 3.93
C PHE A 193 -24.08 12.50 2.88
N PHE A 194 -22.90 11.98 2.50
CA PHE A 194 -22.82 10.83 1.61
C PHE A 194 -23.49 9.58 2.22
N VAL A 195 -23.22 9.29 3.49
CA VAL A 195 -23.82 8.17 4.23
C VAL A 195 -25.34 8.28 4.30
N SER A 196 -25.88 9.48 4.55
CA SER A 196 -27.33 9.68 4.66
C SER A 196 -28.04 9.59 3.31
N GLU A 197 -27.47 10.18 2.26
CA GLU A 197 -28.15 10.34 0.97
C GLU A 197 -27.88 9.23 -0.05
N TYR A 198 -26.74 8.54 0.04
CA TYR A 198 -26.27 7.64 -1.02
C TYR A 198 -26.11 6.18 -0.59
N LEU A 199 -25.84 5.90 0.68
CA LEU A 199 -25.83 4.52 1.16
C LEU A 199 -27.25 3.98 1.37
N THR A 200 -27.43 2.70 1.10
CA THR A 200 -28.61 1.92 1.49
C THR A 200 -28.63 1.72 3.01
N GLU A 201 -29.77 1.27 3.53
CA GLU A 201 -29.89 0.98 4.96
C GLU A 201 -28.96 -0.18 5.38
N GLU A 202 -28.84 -1.19 4.53
CA GLU A 202 -27.95 -2.32 4.72
C GLU A 202 -26.47 -1.88 4.75
N GLU A 203 -26.05 -1.02 3.82
CA GLU A 203 -24.68 -0.47 3.80
C GLU A 203 -24.38 0.39 5.03
N ARG A 204 -25.35 1.21 5.48
CA ARG A 204 -25.21 1.98 6.73
C ARG A 204 -25.02 1.07 7.93
N GLN A 205 -25.87 0.05 8.07
CA GLN A 205 -25.75 -0.91 9.17
C GLN A 205 -24.41 -1.63 9.15
N GLN A 206 -23.90 -1.97 7.96
CA GLN A 206 -22.58 -2.58 7.79
C GLN A 206 -21.43 -1.65 8.19
N LEU A 207 -21.49 -0.38 7.76
CA LEU A 207 -20.51 0.66 8.10
C LEU A 207 -20.47 0.93 9.61
N PHE A 208 -21.62 1.16 10.23
CA PHE A 208 -21.72 1.42 11.68
C PHE A 208 -21.54 0.17 12.55
N ALA A 209 -21.40 -1.02 11.94
CA ALA A 209 -21.00 -2.26 12.61
C ALA A 209 -19.47 -2.48 12.61
N LEU A 210 -18.68 -1.51 12.14
CA LEU A 210 -17.24 -1.46 12.37
C LEU A 210 -16.96 -0.95 13.79
N ASP A 211 -15.89 -1.45 14.40
CA ASP A 211 -15.57 -1.12 15.78
C ASP A 211 -15.08 0.34 15.87
N SER A 212 -15.59 1.08 16.83
CA SER A 212 -15.14 2.45 17.10
C SER A 212 -15.37 2.84 18.56
N THR A 213 -14.64 3.84 19.03
CA THR A 213 -14.70 4.27 20.44
C THR A 213 -16.01 4.95 20.84
N ASP A 214 -16.65 5.68 19.92
CA ASP A 214 -17.87 6.47 20.20
C ASP A 214 -19.00 6.29 19.18
N GLY A 215 -18.81 5.43 18.16
CA GLY A 215 -19.81 5.21 17.10
C GLY A 215 -19.88 6.33 16.06
N SER A 216 -19.09 7.40 16.18
CA SER A 216 -19.06 8.48 15.19
C SER A 216 -18.41 8.01 13.88
N LEU A 217 -18.86 8.56 12.76
CA LEU A 217 -18.26 8.29 11.45
C LEU A 217 -16.77 8.65 11.43
N TYR A 218 -16.39 9.72 12.14
CA TYR A 218 -14.99 10.10 12.30
C TYR A 218 -14.14 8.99 12.92
N GLN A 219 -14.56 8.42 14.05
CA GLN A 219 -13.79 7.36 14.71
C GLN A 219 -13.80 6.07 13.91
N ILE A 220 -14.93 5.73 13.26
CA ILE A 220 -15.00 4.59 12.36
C ILE A 220 -13.94 4.75 11.24
N MET A 221 -13.93 5.90 10.56
CA MET A 221 -12.97 6.16 9.48
C MET A 221 -11.52 6.20 9.98
N SER A 222 -11.24 6.81 11.13
CA SER A 222 -9.87 6.95 11.63
C SER A 222 -9.25 5.63 12.09
N GLN A 223 -10.06 4.74 12.68
CA GLN A 223 -9.59 3.49 13.31
C GLN A 223 -9.62 2.29 12.35
N ASN A 224 -10.47 2.30 11.32
CA ASN A 224 -10.71 1.14 10.45
C ASN A 224 -10.25 1.35 9.00
N ALA A 225 -9.86 2.57 8.61
CA ALA A 225 -9.38 2.81 7.26
C ALA A 225 -8.00 2.15 7.06
N VAL A 226 -7.96 1.24 6.10
CA VAL A 226 -6.77 0.55 5.65
C VAL A 226 -5.82 1.55 4.99
N LEU A 227 -4.57 1.57 5.46
CA LEU A 227 -3.58 2.55 5.03
C LEU A 227 -3.13 2.32 3.58
N ALA A 228 -3.14 3.40 2.79
CA ALA A 228 -2.20 3.69 1.70
C ALA A 228 -1.99 2.58 0.65
N LEU A 229 -2.96 2.42 -0.26
CA LEU A 229 -2.80 1.52 -1.40
C LEU A 229 -2.99 2.19 -2.77
N ALA A 230 -3.76 3.28 -2.82
CA ALA A 230 -4.12 3.96 -4.06
C ALA A 230 -3.35 5.28 -4.20
N GLU A 231 -2.60 5.40 -5.29
CA GLU A 231 -2.20 6.70 -5.84
C GLU A 231 -3.24 7.05 -6.90
N LEU A 232 -4.02 8.10 -6.64
CA LEU A 232 -4.97 8.63 -7.62
C LEU A 232 -4.26 9.71 -8.47
N PRO A 233 -4.59 9.81 -9.77
CA PRO A 233 -4.01 10.83 -10.65
C PRO A 233 -4.50 12.23 -10.27
N GLY A 234 -3.81 13.28 -10.72
CA GLY A 234 -4.17 14.67 -10.45
C GLY A 234 -3.21 15.38 -9.49
N ARG A 235 -3.59 16.56 -9.01
CA ARG A 235 -2.75 17.44 -8.16
C ARG A 235 -2.36 16.78 -6.83
N TYR A 236 -3.18 15.87 -6.35
CA TYR A 236 -2.97 15.09 -5.13
C TYR A 236 -2.56 13.66 -5.48
N SER A 237 -1.35 13.50 -6.02
CA SER A 237 -0.66 12.19 -6.08
C SER A 237 -0.16 11.82 -4.68
N ALA A 238 -1.11 11.67 -3.74
CA ALA A 238 -0.87 11.29 -2.36
C ALA A 238 -1.51 9.91 -2.10
N PRO A 239 -0.94 9.09 -1.20
CA PRO A 239 -1.54 7.82 -0.83
C PRO A 239 -2.94 8.02 -0.27
N HIS A 240 -3.91 7.20 -0.65
CA HIS A 240 -5.26 7.19 -0.06
C HIS A 240 -5.46 5.98 0.87
N LYS A 241 -6.19 6.19 1.97
CA LYS A 241 -6.71 5.14 2.83
C LYS A 241 -8.06 4.66 2.32
N ALA A 242 -8.37 3.39 2.55
CA ALA A 242 -9.61 2.76 2.13
C ALA A 242 -10.40 2.26 3.35
N LEU A 243 -11.67 2.67 3.49
CA LEU A 243 -12.57 2.08 4.48
C LEU A 243 -13.45 1.04 3.79
N CYS A 244 -13.38 -0.22 4.21
CA CYS A 244 -14.10 -1.34 3.61
C CYS A 244 -15.09 -1.94 4.63
N ARG A 245 -16.05 -2.74 4.17
CA ARG A 245 -16.99 -3.49 5.01
C ARG A 245 -16.32 -4.66 5.71
N ASP A 246 -15.63 -5.51 4.93
CA ASP A 246 -15.08 -6.78 5.43
C ASP A 246 -13.57 -6.67 5.62
N ILE A 247 -12.86 -6.11 4.66
CA ILE A 247 -11.40 -5.94 4.71
C ILE A 247 -10.95 -5.12 5.93
N SER A 248 -11.73 -4.11 6.35
CA SER A 248 -11.42 -3.30 7.53
C SER A 248 -11.54 -4.06 8.86
N ARG A 249 -11.96 -5.33 8.85
CA ARG A 249 -12.00 -6.21 10.02
C ARG A 249 -10.75 -7.08 10.19
N ILE A 250 -9.77 -6.94 9.28
CA ILE A 250 -8.49 -7.65 9.40
C ILE A 250 -7.66 -6.95 10.48
N ASN A 251 -7.33 -7.70 11.54
CA ASN A 251 -6.59 -7.19 12.67
C ASN A 251 -5.09 -7.00 12.36
N HIS A 252 -4.41 -6.26 13.25
CA HIS A 252 -2.97 -6.06 13.16
C HIS A 252 -2.16 -7.26 13.69
N SER A 253 -1.09 -7.62 12.98
CA SER A 253 0.05 -8.38 13.52
C SER A 253 1.37 -7.84 12.96
N CYS A 254 2.44 -7.87 13.76
CA CYS A 254 3.81 -7.62 13.27
C CYS A 254 4.39 -8.83 12.50
N LEU A 255 3.65 -9.95 12.48
CA LEU A 255 3.86 -11.14 11.66
C LEU A 255 2.60 -11.36 10.79
N PRO A 256 2.36 -10.50 9.78
CA PRO A 256 1.16 -10.61 8.96
C PRO A 256 1.21 -11.88 8.09
N ASN A 257 0.04 -12.43 7.80
CA ASN A 257 -0.12 -13.56 6.86
C ASN A 257 -0.87 -13.15 5.58
N VAL A 258 -1.37 -11.91 5.51
CA VAL A 258 -1.98 -11.33 4.32
C VAL A 258 -1.44 -9.94 4.01
N GLN A 259 -1.55 -9.54 2.76
CA GLN A 259 -1.24 -8.19 2.33
C GLN A 259 -2.34 -7.59 1.47
N PHE A 260 -2.32 -6.27 1.39
CA PHE A 260 -3.30 -5.52 0.65
C PHE A 260 -2.74 -5.03 -0.68
N SER A 261 -3.62 -4.98 -1.66
CA SER A 261 -3.33 -4.46 -2.99
C SER A 261 -4.47 -3.55 -3.46
N TRP A 262 -4.14 -2.60 -4.32
CA TRP A 262 -5.11 -1.73 -4.95
C TRP A 262 -5.09 -1.96 -6.44
N ASN A 263 -6.28 -2.14 -7.02
CA ASN A 263 -6.46 -2.16 -8.46
C ASN A 263 -7.20 -0.89 -8.88
N ALA A 264 -6.46 0.03 -9.52
CA ALA A 264 -7.05 1.28 -10.00
C ALA A 264 -8.19 1.02 -10.98
N LYS A 265 -8.04 0.07 -11.93
CA LYS A 265 -9.01 -0.25 -13.00
C LYS A 265 -10.35 -0.75 -12.45
N SER A 266 -10.34 -1.56 -11.40
CA SER A 266 -11.56 -2.05 -10.75
C SER A 266 -12.00 -1.21 -9.55
N PHE A 267 -11.18 -0.23 -9.18
CA PHE A 267 -11.36 0.65 -8.02
C PHE A 267 -11.58 -0.12 -6.71
N ALA A 268 -10.79 -1.18 -6.51
CA ALA A 268 -11.02 -2.17 -5.45
C ALA A 268 -9.74 -2.48 -4.68
N VAL A 269 -9.92 -2.80 -3.41
CA VAL A 269 -8.90 -3.35 -2.54
C VAL A 269 -8.97 -4.88 -2.65
N ALA A 270 -7.82 -5.52 -2.81
CA ALA A 270 -7.71 -6.98 -2.79
C ALA A 270 -6.72 -7.46 -1.75
N ILE A 271 -7.05 -8.58 -1.11
CA ILE A 271 -6.27 -9.26 -0.07
C ILE A 271 -5.64 -10.50 -0.66
N HIS A 272 -4.34 -10.67 -0.45
CA HIS A 272 -3.58 -11.80 -0.95
C HIS A 272 -2.85 -12.49 0.20
N ALA A 273 -2.84 -13.82 0.18
CA ALA A 273 -2.10 -14.60 1.17
C ALA A 273 -0.59 -14.44 0.96
N LEU A 274 0.14 -14.06 2.00
CA LEU A 274 1.61 -13.97 1.97
C LEU A 274 2.25 -15.35 2.07
N ARG A 275 1.61 -16.29 2.75
CA ARG A 275 2.04 -17.68 2.97
C ARG A 275 0.84 -18.62 2.91
N PRO A 276 1.02 -19.96 2.96
CA PRO A 276 -0.11 -20.85 3.23
C PRO A 276 -0.79 -20.49 4.55
N ILE A 277 -2.12 -20.49 4.55
CA ILE A 277 -2.96 -20.17 5.71
C ILE A 277 -3.90 -21.36 5.93
N GLU A 278 -3.91 -21.90 7.14
CA GLU A 278 -4.75 -23.05 7.46
C GLU A 278 -6.20 -22.61 7.67
N LYS A 279 -7.14 -23.52 7.44
CA LYS A 279 -8.53 -23.30 7.85
C LYS A 279 -8.63 -22.85 9.32
N ASP A 280 -9.50 -21.89 9.58
CA ASP A 280 -9.78 -21.29 10.89
C ASP A 280 -8.67 -20.41 11.45
N GLU A 281 -7.54 -20.25 10.75
CA GLU A 281 -6.51 -19.26 11.09
C GLU A 281 -7.04 -17.83 10.86
N GLU A 282 -6.74 -16.91 11.80
CA GLU A 282 -7.08 -15.49 11.66
C GLU A 282 -6.14 -14.79 10.66
N LEU A 283 -6.70 -13.92 9.82
CA LEU A 283 -5.97 -13.12 8.86
C LEU A 283 -5.49 -11.83 9.51
N PHE A 284 -4.22 -11.51 9.31
CA PHE A 284 -3.56 -10.34 9.88
C PHE A 284 -2.76 -9.56 8.84
N HIS A 285 -2.84 -8.24 8.97
CA HIS A 285 -2.05 -7.29 8.18
C HIS A 285 -1.19 -6.39 9.09
N ALA A 286 -0.15 -5.77 8.53
CA ALA A 286 0.63 -4.76 9.22
C ALA A 286 0.06 -3.36 8.98
N TYR A 287 -0.45 -2.67 10.01
CA TYR A 287 -1.15 -1.38 9.84
C TYR A 287 -0.26 -0.22 9.34
N GLY A 288 1.07 -0.38 9.33
CA GLY A 288 2.01 0.60 8.80
C GLY A 288 2.88 0.01 7.69
N ILE A 289 3.15 0.80 6.65
CA ILE A 289 4.05 0.43 5.54
C ILE A 289 5.48 0.28 6.05
N GLY A 290 6.08 -0.90 5.87
CA GLY A 290 7.44 -1.17 6.35
C GLY A 290 7.57 -1.26 7.89
N LEU A 291 6.44 -1.25 8.62
CA LEU A 291 6.43 -1.33 10.08
C LEU A 291 7.01 -2.66 10.59
N THR A 292 6.84 -3.75 9.84
CA THR A 292 7.34 -5.08 10.18
C THR A 292 8.85 -5.16 10.21
N LEU A 293 9.57 -4.22 9.60
CA LEU A 293 11.03 -4.16 9.58
C LEU A 293 11.62 -3.24 10.67
N GLN A 294 10.78 -2.61 11.49
CA GLN A 294 11.20 -1.72 12.57
C GLN A 294 11.36 -2.48 13.89
N ALA A 295 12.17 -1.97 14.81
CA ALA A 295 12.29 -2.51 16.16
C ALA A 295 10.97 -2.47 16.96
N ARG A 296 10.79 -3.36 17.94
CA ARG A 296 9.58 -3.51 18.76
C ARG A 296 9.12 -2.18 19.36
N SER A 297 10.05 -1.36 19.87
CA SER A 297 9.73 -0.04 20.43
C SER A 297 9.05 0.88 19.41
N THR A 298 9.62 1.00 18.21
CA THR A 298 9.06 1.78 17.09
C THR A 298 7.71 1.24 16.64
N ARG A 299 7.57 -0.10 16.57
CA ARG A 299 6.28 -0.75 16.23
C ARG A 299 5.20 -0.39 17.24
N GLN A 300 5.50 -0.49 18.54
CA GLN A 300 4.57 -0.17 19.63
C GLN A 300 4.21 1.31 19.67
N GLU A 301 5.20 2.20 19.51
CA GLU A 301 4.96 3.64 19.51
C GLU A 301 4.06 4.07 18.35
N PHE A 302 4.29 3.55 17.14
CA PHE A 302 3.43 3.83 15.99
C PHE A 302 1.98 3.42 16.26
N LEU A 303 1.76 2.21 16.77
CA LEU A 303 0.41 1.68 17.02
C LEU A 303 -0.30 2.40 18.16
N ASP A 304 0.42 2.78 19.23
CA ASP A 304 -0.16 3.58 20.31
C ASP A 304 -0.52 5.00 19.83
N ASN A 305 0.34 5.59 18.99
CA ASN A 305 0.10 6.94 18.49
C ASN A 305 -1.03 7.01 17.47
N GLN A 306 -1.12 6.05 16.55
CA GLN A 306 -2.09 6.07 15.45
C GLN A 306 -3.40 5.38 15.80
N TYR A 307 -3.35 4.28 16.55
CA TYR A 307 -4.49 3.40 16.80
C TYR A 307 -4.81 3.24 18.30
N SER A 308 -4.06 3.89 19.19
CA SER A 308 -4.29 3.87 20.65
C SER A 308 -4.31 2.47 21.27
N PHE A 309 -3.47 1.55 20.78
CA PHE A 309 -3.31 0.23 21.38
C PHE A 309 -1.84 -0.23 21.42
N ARG A 310 -1.54 -1.15 22.34
CA ARG A 310 -0.27 -1.88 22.40
C ARG A 310 -0.42 -3.27 21.78
N CYS A 311 0.46 -3.60 20.85
CA CYS A 311 0.42 -4.87 20.15
C CYS A 311 0.89 -6.01 21.06
N ALA A 312 0.15 -7.12 21.08
CA ALA A 312 0.49 -8.35 21.80
C ALA A 312 0.60 -9.56 20.87
N CYS A 313 0.93 -9.33 19.59
CA CYS A 313 1.19 -10.42 18.65
C CYS A 313 2.46 -11.20 19.05
N PRO A 314 2.69 -12.42 18.52
CA PRO A 314 3.83 -13.25 18.92
C PRO A 314 5.19 -12.54 18.87
N ALA A 315 5.46 -11.71 17.85
CA ALA A 315 6.70 -10.93 17.75
C ALA A 315 6.82 -9.84 18.84
N CYS A 316 5.71 -9.22 19.24
CA CYS A 316 5.71 -8.19 20.29
C CYS A 316 5.68 -8.78 21.72
N SER A 317 5.30 -10.04 21.85
CA SER A 317 5.25 -10.78 23.12
C SER A 317 6.52 -11.59 23.41
N LEU A 318 7.54 -11.50 22.56
CA LEU A 318 8.85 -12.12 22.82
C LEU A 318 9.48 -11.56 24.12
N PRO A 319 10.19 -12.40 24.90
CA PRO A 319 11.05 -11.93 25.99
C PRO A 319 12.07 -10.91 25.49
N ASP A 320 12.50 -9.98 26.35
CA ASP A 320 13.35 -8.85 25.93
C ASP A 320 14.64 -9.26 25.22
N ASP A 321 15.35 -10.27 25.71
CA ASP A 321 16.58 -10.77 25.07
C ASP A 321 16.30 -11.34 23.66
N THR A 322 15.19 -12.07 23.49
CA THR A 322 14.78 -12.62 22.19
C THR A 322 14.25 -11.53 21.25
N SER A 323 13.54 -10.54 21.80
CA SER A 323 13.08 -9.37 21.05
C SER A 323 14.24 -8.54 20.52
N ALA A 324 15.34 -8.41 21.27
CA ALA A 324 16.52 -7.71 20.80
C ALA A 324 17.17 -8.39 19.59
N ILE A 325 17.15 -9.72 19.55
CA ILE A 325 17.65 -10.51 18.40
C ILE A 325 16.68 -10.37 17.21
N ASP A 326 15.38 -10.50 17.43
CA ASP A 326 14.34 -10.28 16.39
C ASP A 326 14.44 -8.87 15.79
N ASP A 327 14.62 -7.85 16.63
CA ASP A 327 14.76 -6.46 16.19
C ASP A 327 16.04 -6.25 15.37
N ALA A 328 17.18 -6.81 15.80
CA ALA A 328 18.44 -6.72 15.05
C ALA A 328 18.33 -7.41 13.67
N GLU A 329 17.68 -8.57 13.58
CA GLU A 329 17.49 -9.24 12.29
C GLU A 329 16.52 -8.49 11.36
N ARG A 330 15.45 -7.88 11.89
CA ARG A 330 14.56 -7.01 11.10
C ARG A 330 15.29 -5.79 10.54
N GLU A 331 16.14 -5.17 11.36
CA GLU A 331 16.98 -4.05 10.93
C GLU A 331 18.02 -4.49 9.90
N ASN A 332 18.66 -5.65 10.07
CA ASN A 332 19.57 -6.20 9.06
C ASN A 332 18.87 -6.45 7.72
N ILE A 333 17.66 -7.03 7.72
CA ILE A 333 16.87 -7.24 6.49
C ILE A 333 16.53 -5.90 5.84
N ARG A 334 16.10 -4.92 6.63
CA ARG A 334 15.82 -3.56 6.17
C ARG A 334 17.04 -2.93 5.50
N ASP A 335 18.19 -2.97 6.17
CA ASP A 335 19.39 -2.30 5.74
C ASP A 335 19.97 -2.97 4.48
N LEU A 336 19.92 -4.30 4.39
CA LEU A 336 20.27 -5.03 3.16
C LEU A 336 19.40 -4.60 1.99
N PHE A 337 18.09 -4.50 2.19
CA PHE A 337 17.16 -4.05 1.16
C PHE A 337 17.38 -2.59 0.75
N THR A 338 17.59 -1.67 1.71
CA THR A 338 17.79 -0.26 1.40
C THR A 338 19.13 0.02 0.73
N ASN A 339 20.20 -0.63 1.19
CA ASN A 339 21.55 -0.46 0.64
C ASN A 339 21.65 -1.02 -0.78
N ASP A 340 20.95 -2.13 -1.05
CA ASP A 340 20.83 -2.69 -2.40
C ASP A 340 20.13 -1.75 -3.39
N LEU A 341 19.31 -0.82 -2.88
CA LEU A 341 18.54 0.14 -3.67
C LEU A 341 19.14 1.56 -3.64
N ASP A 342 20.14 1.83 -2.78
CA ASP A 342 20.93 3.07 -2.71
C ASP A 342 22.07 3.14 -3.73
N LEU A 343 21.94 2.43 -4.84
CA LEU A 343 22.89 2.51 -5.93
C LEU A 343 22.80 3.89 -6.59
N PRO A 344 23.92 4.63 -6.75
CA PRO A 344 23.95 5.94 -7.41
C PRO A 344 23.23 5.94 -8.77
N GLU A 345 23.22 4.79 -9.46
CA GLU A 345 22.52 4.62 -10.73
C GLU A 345 20.98 4.68 -10.60
N LEU A 346 20.38 4.17 -9.53
CA LEU A 346 18.92 4.22 -9.31
C LEU A 346 18.44 5.63 -8.91
N GLN A 347 19.27 6.36 -8.15
CA GLN A 347 19.02 7.77 -7.81
C GLN A 347 19.09 8.66 -9.07
N ALA A 348 20.05 8.42 -9.96
CA ALA A 348 20.17 9.14 -11.24
C ALA A 348 19.04 8.82 -12.25
N VAL A 349 18.43 7.63 -12.16
CA VAL A 349 17.23 7.25 -12.95
C VAL A 349 15.97 7.93 -12.42
N ALA A 350 15.89 8.23 -11.12
CA ALA A 350 14.78 9.01 -10.56
C ALA A 350 14.78 10.48 -11.02
N ASP A 351 15.95 11.02 -11.34
CA ASP A 351 16.19 12.43 -11.70
C ASP A 351 16.29 12.68 -13.22
N SER A 352 16.25 11.64 -14.06
CA SER A 352 16.32 11.74 -15.53
C SER A 352 15.05 11.20 -16.21
N GLU A 353 14.78 11.56 -17.48
CA GLU A 353 13.66 10.98 -18.24
C GLU A 353 13.65 9.45 -18.09
N PRO A 354 12.48 8.80 -17.98
CA PRO A 354 12.36 7.41 -17.58
C PRO A 354 13.14 6.48 -18.52
N ARG A 355 14.40 6.19 -18.16
CA ARG A 355 15.15 5.13 -18.78
C ARG A 355 14.51 3.83 -18.36
N LYS A 356 14.13 3.03 -19.34
CA LYS A 356 13.71 1.65 -19.16
C LYS A 356 14.91 0.91 -18.56
N ILE A 357 14.90 0.66 -17.24
CA ILE A 357 15.87 -0.26 -16.64
C ILE A 357 15.50 -1.63 -17.21
N GLU A 358 16.34 -2.16 -18.10
CA GLU A 358 16.08 -3.44 -18.77
C GLU A 358 16.44 -4.63 -17.87
N ARG A 359 17.27 -4.42 -16.85
CA ARG A 359 17.77 -5.46 -15.94
C ARG A 359 18.16 -4.91 -14.57
N ASP A 360 18.05 -5.72 -13.51
CA ASP A 360 18.46 -5.32 -12.16
C ASP A 360 19.97 -4.96 -12.10
N PRO A 361 20.35 -3.77 -11.58
CA PRO A 361 21.75 -3.34 -11.50
C PRO A 361 22.68 -4.28 -10.72
N ALA A 362 22.16 -5.02 -9.74
CA ALA A 362 22.95 -6.01 -9.01
C ALA A 362 23.34 -7.17 -9.93
N ILE A 363 22.42 -7.62 -10.79
CA ILE A 363 22.69 -8.65 -11.79
C ILE A 363 23.69 -8.14 -12.83
N GLU A 364 23.51 -6.92 -13.33
CA GLU A 364 24.42 -6.34 -14.33
C GLU A 364 25.85 -6.24 -13.81
N ARG A 365 26.05 -5.73 -12.59
CA ARG A 365 27.38 -5.65 -11.96
C ARG A 365 27.98 -7.02 -11.72
N TRP A 366 27.17 -7.97 -11.25
CA TRP A 366 27.63 -9.34 -11.07
C TRP A 366 28.12 -9.93 -12.40
N LEU A 367 27.34 -9.82 -13.48
CA LEU A 367 27.71 -10.31 -14.80
C LEU A 367 28.97 -9.61 -15.37
N ALA A 368 29.12 -8.31 -15.13
CA ALA A 368 30.25 -7.54 -15.60
C ALA A 368 31.55 -7.79 -14.82
N ASP A 369 31.47 -8.29 -13.58
CA ASP A 369 32.61 -8.55 -12.72
C ASP A 369 32.94 -10.06 -12.65
N PRO A 370 33.95 -10.55 -13.40
CA PRO A 370 34.36 -11.94 -13.37
C PRO A 370 35.08 -12.33 -12.07
N THR A 371 35.42 -11.38 -11.20
CA THR A 371 36.07 -11.68 -9.91
C THR A 371 35.08 -12.13 -8.84
N LEU A 372 33.78 -11.83 -9.02
CA LEU A 372 32.74 -12.29 -8.13
C LEU A 372 32.46 -13.80 -8.33
N PRO A 373 32.10 -14.55 -7.27
CA PRO A 373 31.68 -15.95 -7.41
C PRO A 373 30.47 -16.13 -8.32
N ASP A 374 30.35 -17.31 -8.94
CA ASP A 374 29.18 -17.68 -9.76
C ASP A 374 27.88 -17.76 -8.95
N ASP A 375 27.97 -18.02 -7.65
CA ASP A 375 26.82 -18.06 -6.75
C ASP A 375 26.58 -16.72 -6.03
N TYR A 376 27.29 -15.63 -6.36
CA TYR A 376 27.23 -14.37 -5.63
C TYR A 376 25.78 -13.84 -5.43
N ILE A 377 25.01 -13.74 -6.52
CA ILE A 377 23.60 -13.32 -6.45
C ILE A 377 22.72 -14.35 -5.76
N VAL A 378 22.99 -15.63 -6.01
CA VAL A 378 22.21 -16.75 -5.44
C VAL A 378 22.37 -16.76 -3.91
N ALA A 379 23.60 -16.68 -3.42
CA ALA A 379 23.93 -16.63 -2.00
C ALA A 379 23.31 -15.42 -1.30
N GLN A 380 23.43 -14.22 -1.88
CA GLN A 380 22.81 -13.01 -1.31
C GLN A 380 21.28 -13.11 -1.25
N SER A 381 20.65 -13.49 -2.37
CA SER A 381 19.19 -13.51 -2.44
C SER A 381 18.57 -14.62 -1.60
N THR A 382 19.21 -15.79 -1.52
CA THR A 382 18.75 -16.88 -0.63
C THR A 382 18.97 -16.55 0.84
N ASP A 383 20.05 -15.87 1.23
CA ASP A 383 20.27 -15.46 2.62
C ASP A 383 19.19 -14.47 3.10
N ILE A 384 18.83 -13.48 2.29
CA ILE A 384 17.77 -12.52 2.64
C ILE A 384 16.41 -13.21 2.79
N LEU A 385 16.05 -14.08 1.84
CA LEU A 385 14.79 -14.84 1.91
C LEU A 385 14.74 -15.76 3.14
N ARG A 386 15.85 -16.43 3.46
CA ARG A 386 15.96 -17.29 4.65
C ARG A 386 15.81 -16.46 5.93
N ARG A 387 16.48 -15.31 6.04
CA ARG A 387 16.34 -14.42 7.21
C ARG A 387 14.91 -13.95 7.41
N MET A 388 14.21 -13.59 6.34
CA MET A 388 12.79 -13.24 6.41
C MET A 388 11.94 -14.41 6.96
N GLU A 389 12.20 -15.63 6.49
CA GLU A 389 11.53 -16.84 6.97
C GLU A 389 11.85 -17.14 8.44
N ASP A 390 13.11 -16.99 8.86
CA ASP A 390 13.56 -17.22 10.25
C ASP A 390 12.89 -16.24 11.23
N VAL A 391 12.72 -14.98 10.82
CA VAL A 391 12.02 -13.94 11.59
C VAL A 391 10.48 -14.07 11.49
N GLY A 392 9.99 -14.88 10.53
CA GLY A 392 8.57 -15.08 10.28
C GLY A 392 7.87 -13.89 9.62
N ILE A 393 8.62 -13.02 8.93
CA ILE A 393 8.07 -11.90 8.17
C ILE A 393 8.02 -12.21 6.68
N ASP A 394 7.03 -11.61 6.02
CA ASP A 394 6.91 -11.67 4.57
C ASP A 394 6.62 -10.27 4.03
N VAL A 395 7.60 -9.69 3.34
CA VAL A 395 7.51 -8.40 2.67
C VAL A 395 7.56 -8.70 1.18
N LEU A 396 6.41 -8.61 0.50
CA LEU A 396 6.29 -9.09 -0.87
C LEU A 396 7.26 -8.39 -1.82
N GLU A 397 7.48 -7.08 -1.65
CA GLU A 397 8.42 -6.31 -2.46
C GLU A 397 9.82 -6.89 -2.41
N ILE A 398 10.31 -7.24 -1.22
CA ILE A 398 11.61 -7.87 -1.00
C ILE A 398 11.60 -9.27 -1.62
N ARG A 399 10.53 -10.05 -1.38
CA ARG A 399 10.41 -11.42 -1.87
C ARG A 399 10.44 -11.49 -3.40
N LEU A 400 9.63 -10.67 -4.08
CA LEU A 400 9.55 -10.66 -5.54
C LEU A 400 10.85 -10.17 -6.18
N LEU A 401 11.51 -9.16 -5.59
CA LEU A 401 12.84 -8.72 -6.03
C LEU A 401 13.83 -9.89 -6.02
N HIS A 402 13.93 -10.62 -4.91
CA HIS A 402 14.88 -11.73 -4.81
C HIS A 402 14.45 -12.94 -5.63
N TYR A 403 13.17 -13.22 -5.80
CA TYR A 403 12.70 -14.26 -6.74
C TYR A 403 13.11 -13.94 -8.17
N ASN A 404 12.97 -12.68 -8.60
CA ASN A 404 13.42 -12.25 -9.92
C ASN A 404 14.94 -12.36 -10.06
N ARG A 405 15.72 -11.88 -9.08
CA ARG A 405 17.18 -12.01 -9.09
C ARG A 405 17.65 -13.46 -9.16
N LEU A 406 17.00 -14.35 -8.43
CA LEU A 406 17.30 -15.78 -8.46
C LEU A 406 16.97 -16.38 -9.81
N TYR A 407 15.79 -16.09 -10.37
CA TYR A 407 15.43 -16.47 -11.73
C TYR A 407 16.51 -16.03 -12.74
N GLU A 408 16.88 -14.75 -12.75
CA GLU A 408 17.89 -14.21 -13.66
C GLU A 408 19.29 -14.78 -13.44
N ALA A 409 19.67 -15.06 -12.19
CA ALA A 409 20.95 -15.67 -11.87
C ALA A 409 21.04 -17.10 -12.41
N PHE A 410 20.01 -17.94 -12.17
CA PHE A 410 19.98 -19.29 -12.72
C PHE A 410 19.88 -19.30 -14.25
N GLU A 411 19.20 -18.32 -14.84
CA GLU A 411 19.20 -18.11 -16.29
C GLU A 411 20.62 -17.79 -16.81
N ALA A 412 21.31 -16.84 -16.18
CA ALA A 412 22.68 -16.48 -16.51
C ALA A 412 23.68 -17.64 -16.33
N LEU A 413 23.43 -18.50 -15.34
CA LEU A 413 24.18 -19.71 -15.10
C LEU A 413 23.78 -20.86 -16.03
N GLY A 414 22.76 -20.70 -16.88
CA GLY A 414 22.28 -21.76 -17.80
C GLY A 414 21.74 -22.99 -17.07
N ASP A 415 21.09 -22.80 -15.93
CA ASP A 415 20.48 -23.85 -15.11
C ASP A 415 18.95 -23.88 -15.31
N SER A 416 18.47 -24.93 -15.99
CA SER A 416 17.05 -25.08 -16.28
C SER A 416 16.20 -25.33 -15.04
N ASP A 417 16.72 -26.04 -14.04
CA ASP A 417 15.91 -26.45 -12.89
C ASP A 417 15.75 -25.27 -11.94
N GLY A 418 16.83 -24.52 -11.72
CA GLY A 418 16.79 -23.26 -10.98
C GLY A 418 15.83 -22.24 -11.61
N VAL A 419 15.88 -22.06 -12.94
CA VAL A 419 14.95 -21.16 -13.66
C VAL A 419 13.50 -21.56 -13.44
N LYS A 420 13.15 -22.85 -13.63
CA LYS A 420 11.77 -23.33 -13.46
C LYS A 420 11.31 -23.20 -12.02
N TYR A 421 12.19 -23.47 -11.05
CA TYR A 421 11.85 -23.35 -9.65
C TYR A 421 11.49 -21.91 -9.28
N TRP A 422 12.38 -20.96 -9.56
CA TRP A 422 12.16 -19.56 -9.17
C TRP A 422 11.07 -18.87 -10.00
N ALA A 423 10.90 -19.24 -11.28
CA ALA A 423 9.75 -18.80 -12.07
C ALA A 423 8.41 -19.26 -11.46
N ASN A 424 8.33 -20.53 -11.01
CA ASN A 424 7.12 -21.00 -10.32
C ASN A 424 6.88 -20.25 -9.01
N ARG A 425 7.92 -20.00 -8.20
CA ARG A 425 7.81 -19.25 -6.94
C ARG A 425 7.34 -17.81 -7.17
N TYR A 426 7.82 -17.15 -8.22
CA TYR A 426 7.34 -15.83 -8.62
C TYR A 426 5.86 -15.85 -9.05
N LEU A 427 5.47 -16.86 -9.83
CA LEU A 427 4.12 -17.03 -10.36
C LEU A 427 3.06 -17.40 -9.32
N GLU A 428 3.44 -17.74 -8.08
CA GLU A 428 2.49 -17.89 -6.97
C GLU A 428 1.71 -16.60 -6.71
N PHE A 429 2.32 -15.44 -6.97
CA PHE A 429 1.70 -14.12 -6.77
C PHE A 429 1.10 -13.51 -8.05
N ARG A 430 0.94 -14.29 -9.13
CA ARG A 430 0.52 -13.80 -10.46
C ARG A 430 -0.80 -13.02 -10.51
N ASP A 431 -1.67 -13.25 -9.53
CA ASP A 431 -2.97 -12.58 -9.42
C ASP A 431 -2.88 -11.26 -8.62
N HIS A 432 -1.68 -10.91 -8.16
CA HIS A 432 -1.40 -9.67 -7.45
C HIS A 432 -1.33 -8.48 -8.44
N PRO A 433 -2.09 -7.38 -8.22
CA PRO A 433 -2.14 -6.24 -9.15
C PRO A 433 -0.80 -5.56 -9.44
N ALA A 434 0.19 -5.65 -8.54
CA ALA A 434 1.54 -5.14 -8.84
C ALA A 434 2.19 -5.86 -10.03
N LEU A 435 1.67 -7.02 -10.42
CA LEU A 435 2.15 -7.82 -11.55
C LEU A 435 1.28 -7.71 -12.81
N ASP A 436 0.14 -6.99 -12.78
CA ASP A 436 -0.82 -6.88 -13.90
C ASP A 436 -0.22 -6.29 -15.19
N SER A 437 0.92 -5.60 -15.06
CA SER A 437 1.68 -5.02 -16.17
C SER A 437 3.17 -5.35 -16.11
N ASP A 438 3.55 -6.35 -15.31
CA ASP A 438 4.95 -6.74 -15.20
C ASP A 438 5.35 -7.57 -16.44
N PRO A 439 6.23 -7.06 -17.33
CA PRO A 439 6.69 -7.84 -18.47
C PRO A 439 7.38 -9.14 -18.04
N GLU A 440 7.90 -9.22 -16.82
CA GLU A 440 8.49 -10.43 -16.26
C GLU A 440 7.45 -11.54 -16.07
N LEU A 441 6.16 -11.23 -15.87
CA LEU A 441 5.16 -12.27 -15.67
C LEU A 441 5.04 -13.22 -16.88
N GLU A 442 5.04 -12.66 -18.09
CA GLU A 442 5.00 -13.45 -19.33
C GLU A 442 6.35 -14.11 -19.64
N GLU A 443 7.46 -13.49 -19.22
CA GLU A 443 8.79 -14.08 -19.23
C GLU A 443 8.84 -15.37 -18.39
N MET A 444 8.43 -15.28 -17.13
CA MET A 444 8.41 -16.39 -16.17
C MET A 444 7.52 -17.53 -16.67
N LYS A 445 6.32 -17.23 -17.20
CA LYS A 445 5.41 -18.24 -17.80
C LYS A 445 6.06 -18.97 -18.98
N ARG A 446 6.76 -18.24 -19.85
CA ARG A 446 7.49 -18.83 -20.98
C ARG A 446 8.64 -19.71 -20.49
N ALA A 447 9.39 -19.24 -19.49
CA ALA A 447 10.56 -19.91 -18.96
C ALA A 447 10.24 -21.27 -18.31
N LEU A 448 9.01 -21.47 -17.79
CA LEU A 448 8.57 -22.78 -17.32
C LEU A 448 8.68 -23.88 -18.38
N ASN A 449 8.47 -23.53 -19.65
CA ASN A 449 8.45 -24.47 -20.77
C ASN A 449 9.74 -24.44 -21.60
N LYS A 450 10.37 -23.27 -21.72
CA LYS A 450 11.53 -23.04 -22.60
C LYS A 450 12.57 -22.14 -21.92
N PRO A 451 13.18 -22.60 -20.81
CA PRO A 451 14.12 -21.79 -20.02
C PRO A 451 15.34 -21.35 -20.84
N GLU A 452 15.79 -22.18 -21.79
CA GLU A 452 16.95 -21.92 -22.65
C GLU A 452 16.77 -20.79 -23.67
N ARG A 453 15.53 -20.30 -23.83
CA ARG A 453 15.21 -19.19 -24.74
C ARG A 453 15.22 -17.83 -24.05
N GLY A 454 15.55 -17.81 -22.76
CA GLY A 454 15.71 -16.59 -22.01
C GLY A 454 16.86 -15.72 -22.54
N LYS A 455 16.72 -14.39 -22.44
CA LYS A 455 17.69 -13.44 -23.00
C LYS A 455 19.04 -13.52 -22.29
N GLY A 456 19.03 -13.82 -21.00
CA GLY A 456 20.23 -13.94 -20.17
C GLY A 456 20.89 -15.31 -20.23
N TRP A 457 20.34 -16.27 -20.99
CA TRP A 457 20.77 -17.67 -20.90
C TRP A 457 22.28 -17.86 -21.09
N GLY A 458 22.94 -18.41 -20.06
CA GLY A 458 24.37 -18.69 -20.07
C GLY A 458 25.26 -17.44 -20.14
N ALA A 459 24.75 -16.25 -19.82
CA ALA A 459 25.53 -15.01 -19.84
C ALA A 459 26.73 -15.03 -18.89
N ARG A 460 26.65 -15.74 -17.75
CA ARG A 460 27.78 -15.88 -16.82
C ARG A 460 28.83 -16.87 -17.30
N ARG A 461 28.45 -17.80 -18.19
CA ARG A 461 29.36 -18.82 -18.75
C ARG A 461 30.15 -18.33 -19.97
N ARG A 462 29.90 -17.10 -20.45
CA ARG A 462 30.43 -16.56 -21.70
C ARG A 462 31.73 -15.78 -21.54
#